data_AF-A0A3D4T7A4-F1
#
_entry.id   AF-A0A3D4T7A4-F1
#
_cell.length_a   1.000
_cell.length_b   1.000
_cell.length_c   1.000
_cell.angle_alpha   90.00
_cell.angle_beta   90.00
_cell.angle_gamma   90.00
#
_symmetry.space_group_name_H-M   'P 1'
#
loop_
_entity.id
_entity.type
_entity.pdbx_description
1 polymer ?
#
loop_
_entity_poly.entity_id
_entity_poly.type
_entity_poly.pdbx_seq_one_letter_code
_entity_poly.pdbx_strand_id
1 'polypeptide(L)'
;MADCKNCLHYEVCADVMKKDLFIKEKMLRIANQICKCFLDKSKVIELPCKVGDVVYKVSFVHKNITPLTVEGFLCNLSSWRVHCTHLIPSWVGNQKEHIYIAFSSFGKRVFLTHEEAEQALKEVKDVK
;
A
#
# COMPACT_ATOMS: atom_id res chain seq x y z
N MET A 1 -7.94 -3.62 26.52
CA MET A 1 -9.09 -2.72 26.29
C MET A 1 -8.97 -2.17 24.89
N ALA A 2 -10.07 -2.13 24.12
CA ALA A 2 -10.06 -1.56 22.78
C ALA A 2 -9.79 -0.04 22.87
N ASP A 3 -8.62 0.41 22.44
CA ASP A 3 -8.31 1.84 22.34
C ASP A 3 -9.02 2.39 21.09
N CYS A 4 -9.86 3.42 21.27
CA CYS A 4 -10.57 4.08 20.19
C CYS A 4 -9.62 4.61 19.09
N LYS A 5 -8.37 4.96 19.44
CA LYS A 5 -7.34 5.37 18.46
C LYS A 5 -7.00 4.28 17.45
N ASN A 6 -7.12 3.02 17.86
CA ASN A 6 -6.89 1.85 17.02
C ASN A 6 -8.16 1.40 16.25
N CYS A 7 -9.21 2.22 16.23
CA CYS A 7 -10.37 2.00 15.36
C CYS A 7 -10.13 2.60 13.97
N LEU A 8 -10.51 1.88 12.91
CA LEU A 8 -10.48 2.38 11.52
C LEU A 8 -11.28 3.67 11.33
N HIS A 9 -12.34 3.85 12.12
CA HIS A 9 -13.23 5.01 12.07
C HIS A 9 -12.79 6.20 12.94
N TYR A 10 -11.64 6.11 13.63
CA TYR A 10 -11.23 7.09 14.64
C TYR A 10 -11.30 8.54 14.15
N GLU A 11 -10.81 8.82 12.94
CA GLU A 11 -10.76 10.18 12.40
C GLU A 11 -12.15 10.77 12.15
N VAL A 12 -13.05 9.97 11.55
CA VAL A 12 -14.44 10.39 11.32
C VAL A 12 -15.16 10.62 12.64
N CYS A 13 -14.98 9.71 13.62
CA CYS A 13 -15.54 9.88 14.96
C CYS A 13 -15.01 11.16 15.63
N ALA A 14 -13.70 11.43 15.53
CA ALA A 14 -13.08 12.62 16.11
C ALA A 14 -13.59 13.91 15.46
N ASP A 15 -13.82 13.92 14.15
CA ASP A 15 -14.32 15.09 13.43
C ASP A 15 -15.79 15.39 13.73
N VAL A 16 -16.63 14.36 13.83
CA VAL A 16 -18.03 14.51 14.30
C VAL A 16 -18.05 15.05 15.73
N MET A 17 -17.20 14.52 16.63
CA MET A 17 -17.09 14.99 18.01
C MET A 17 -16.58 16.43 18.14
N LYS A 18 -15.79 16.93 17.16
CA LYS A 18 -15.33 18.32 17.14
C LYS A 18 -16.42 19.29 16.66
N LYS A 19 -17.25 18.88 15.70
CA LYS A 19 -18.28 19.72 15.08
C LYS A 19 -19.56 19.82 15.91
N ASP A 20 -19.94 18.75 16.61
CA ASP A 20 -21.10 18.77 17.51
C ASP A 20 -20.68 18.96 18.97
N LEU A 21 -20.78 20.19 19.47
CA LEU A 21 -20.61 20.50 20.90
C LEU A 21 -21.53 19.64 21.80
N PHE A 22 -22.71 19.25 21.31
CA PHE A 22 -23.67 18.38 22.00
C PHE A 22 -23.21 16.93 22.17
N ILE A 23 -22.31 16.42 21.32
CA ILE A 23 -21.82 15.04 21.40
C ILE A 23 -20.70 14.91 22.43
N LYS A 24 -19.85 15.94 22.58
CA LYS A 24 -18.79 15.98 23.60
C LYS A 24 -19.35 15.78 25.01
N GLU A 25 -20.43 16.47 25.35
CA GLU A 25 -21.01 16.45 26.70
C GLU A 25 -21.73 15.13 27.04
N LYS A 26 -22.34 14.48 26.02
CA LYS A 26 -23.03 13.20 26.16
C LYS A 26 -22.08 12.00 26.16
N MET A 27 -20.93 12.11 25.49
CA MET A 27 -19.92 11.03 25.41
C MET A 27 -18.84 11.11 26.51
N LEU A 28 -18.51 12.30 27.03
CA LEU A 28 -17.63 12.43 28.21
C LEU A 28 -18.21 11.76 29.48
N ARG A 29 -19.54 11.59 29.55
CA ARG A 29 -20.22 10.88 30.65
C ARG A 29 -20.15 9.35 30.54
N ILE A 30 -19.66 8.82 29.42
CA ILE A 30 -19.60 7.37 29.18
C ILE A 30 -18.14 6.95 29.08
N ALA A 31 -17.43 7.05 30.20
CA ALA A 31 -16.01 6.74 30.34
C ALA A 31 -15.63 5.28 30.02
N ASN A 32 -16.56 4.45 29.51
CA ASN A 32 -16.33 3.06 29.12
C ASN A 32 -17.36 2.57 28.08
N GLN A 33 -17.68 3.35 27.05
CA GLN A 33 -18.55 2.84 25.99
C GLN A 33 -17.77 1.98 25.01
N ILE A 34 -18.01 0.66 25.06
CA ILE A 34 -17.66 -0.26 23.99
C ILE A 34 -18.24 0.32 22.69
N CYS A 35 -17.39 0.81 21.80
CA CYS A 35 -17.81 1.31 20.51
C CYS A 35 -18.37 0.14 19.70
N LYS A 36 -19.69 0.12 19.47
CA LYS A 36 -20.35 -0.94 18.67
C LYS A 36 -19.86 -1.00 17.22
N CYS A 37 -19.30 0.11 16.73
CA CYS A 37 -18.71 0.22 15.40
C CYS A 37 -17.18 0.11 15.44
N PHE A 38 -16.60 -0.44 16.53
CA PHE A 38 -15.16 -0.61 16.64
C PHE A 38 -14.67 -1.59 15.57
N LEU A 39 -13.81 -1.11 14.69
CA LEU A 39 -13.16 -1.92 13.67
C LEU A 39 -11.65 -1.83 13.91
N ASP A 40 -11.09 -2.94 14.37
CA ASP A 40 -9.72 -3.04 14.83
C ASP A 40 -8.72 -2.86 13.68
N LYS A 41 -7.98 -1.74 13.69
CA LYS A 41 -6.93 -1.43 12.70
C LYS A 41 -5.86 -2.53 12.66
N SER A 42 -5.58 -3.21 13.78
CA SER A 42 -4.53 -4.24 13.84
C SER A 42 -4.86 -5.50 13.03
N LYS A 43 -6.13 -5.67 12.62
CA LYS A 43 -6.59 -6.78 11.78
C LYS A 43 -6.55 -6.46 10.29
N VAL A 44 -6.18 -5.24 9.93
CA VAL A 44 -6.14 -4.76 8.54
C VAL A 44 -4.71 -4.42 8.17
N ILE A 45 -4.36 -4.72 6.92
CA ILE A 45 -3.03 -4.48 6.38
C ILE A 45 -3.19 -3.38 5.33
N GLU A 46 -2.37 -2.36 5.40
CA GLU A 46 -2.30 -1.36 4.33
C GLU A 46 -1.51 -1.94 3.16
N LEU A 47 -2.15 -1.95 1.99
CA LEU A 47 -1.51 -2.42 0.75
C LEU A 47 -0.60 -1.32 0.19
N PRO A 48 0.55 -1.68 -0.39
CA PRO A 48 1.49 -0.68 -0.91
C PRO A 48 0.99 0.01 -2.20
N CYS A 49 0.00 -0.56 -2.87
CA CYS A 49 -0.60 -0.06 -4.11
C CYS A 49 -2.01 -0.67 -4.29
N LYS A 50 -2.73 -0.25 -5.34
CA LYS A 50 -4.05 -0.78 -5.71
C LYS A 50 -3.97 -1.70 -6.93
N VAL A 51 -4.97 -2.57 -7.09
CA VAL A 51 -5.14 -3.32 -8.33
C VAL A 51 -5.44 -2.35 -9.48
N GLY A 52 -4.76 -2.53 -10.61
CA GLY A 52 -4.81 -1.64 -11.76
C GLY A 52 -3.73 -0.56 -11.76
N ASP A 53 -3.03 -0.32 -10.64
CA ASP A 53 -1.93 0.64 -10.61
C ASP A 53 -0.75 0.16 -11.48
N VAL A 54 0.02 1.12 -11.98
CA VAL A 54 1.31 0.86 -12.62
C VAL A 54 2.41 1.12 -11.60
N VAL A 55 3.22 0.11 -11.32
CA VAL A 55 4.40 0.20 -10.45
C VAL A 55 5.67 0.03 -11.28
N TYR A 56 6.75 0.66 -10.85
CA TYR A 56 7.99 0.74 -11.61
C TYR A 56 9.07 -0.09 -10.93
N LYS A 57 9.47 -1.19 -11.57
CA LYS A 57 10.54 -2.06 -11.08
C LYS A 57 11.87 -1.61 -11.66
N VAL A 58 12.83 -1.34 -10.80
CA VAL A 58 14.20 -0.97 -11.16
C VAL A 58 15.10 -2.20 -11.19
N SER A 59 15.80 -2.41 -12.30
CA SER A 59 16.94 -3.33 -12.36
C SER A 59 18.23 -2.53 -12.26
N PHE A 60 18.94 -2.61 -11.13
CA PHE A 60 20.25 -1.95 -10.98
C PHE A 60 21.35 -2.60 -11.83
N VAL A 61 21.18 -3.89 -12.18
CA VAL A 61 22.13 -4.64 -13.04
C VAL A 61 22.01 -4.17 -14.49
N HIS A 62 20.78 -4.17 -15.03
CA HIS A 62 20.53 -3.77 -16.42
C HIS A 62 20.30 -2.26 -16.58
N LYS A 63 20.28 -1.52 -15.46
CA LYS A 63 20.04 -0.07 -15.39
C LYS A 63 18.80 0.38 -16.15
N ASN A 64 17.71 -0.38 -16.02
CA ASN A 64 16.43 -0.08 -16.66
C ASN A 64 15.29 -0.05 -15.63
N ILE A 65 14.20 0.58 -16.06
CA ILE A 65 12.95 0.68 -15.32
C ILE A 65 11.90 -0.05 -16.14
N THR A 66 11.19 -0.98 -15.52
CA THR A 66 10.12 -1.75 -16.16
C THR A 66 8.79 -1.39 -15.51
N PRO A 67 7.83 -0.85 -16.28
CA PRO A 67 6.47 -0.61 -15.78
C PRO A 67 5.70 -1.93 -15.69
N LEU A 68 5.04 -2.15 -14.56
CA LEU A 68 4.30 -3.36 -14.26
C LEU A 68 2.89 -3.00 -13.82
N THR A 69 1.88 -3.67 -14.37
CA THR A 69 0.48 -3.47 -13.97
C THR A 69 0.13 -4.42 -12.85
N VAL A 70 -0.39 -3.90 -11.74
CA VAL A 70 -0.83 -4.71 -10.59
C VAL A 70 -2.14 -5.40 -10.93
N GLU A 71 -2.15 -6.73 -10.90
CA GLU A 71 -3.34 -7.54 -11.19
C GLU A 71 -3.98 -8.10 -9.91
N GLY A 72 -3.21 -8.24 -8.83
CA GLY A 72 -3.74 -8.74 -7.58
C GLY A 72 -2.71 -8.91 -6.48
N PHE A 73 -3.16 -9.49 -5.37
CA PHE A 73 -2.33 -9.78 -4.21
C PHE A 73 -2.42 -11.26 -3.89
N LEU A 74 -1.27 -11.85 -3.58
CA LEU A 74 -1.15 -13.24 -3.19
C LEU A 74 -0.69 -13.29 -1.73
N CYS A 75 -1.46 -13.99 -0.91
CA CYS A 75 -1.11 -14.25 0.49
C CYS A 75 -0.88 -15.75 0.67
N ASN A 76 0.36 -16.13 0.97
CA ASN A 76 0.70 -17.48 1.40
C ASN A 76 0.98 -17.48 2.91
N LEU A 77 1.05 -18.66 3.53
CA LEU A 77 1.26 -18.84 4.98
C LEU A 77 2.44 -18.02 5.56
N SER A 78 3.45 -17.71 4.76
CA SER A 78 4.68 -17.04 5.19
C SER A 78 4.99 -15.72 4.49
N SER A 79 4.23 -15.31 3.48
CA SER A 79 4.56 -14.06 2.75
C SER A 79 3.39 -13.47 1.97
N TRP A 80 3.42 -12.14 1.87
CA TRP A 80 2.57 -11.34 1.00
C TRP A 80 3.34 -10.93 -0.25
N ARG A 81 2.71 -11.11 -1.41
CA ARG A 81 3.26 -10.73 -2.71
C ARG A 81 2.23 -9.95 -3.52
N VAL A 82 2.71 -9.01 -4.31
CA VAL A 82 1.93 -8.30 -5.32
C VAL A 82 2.13 -9.04 -6.64
N HIS A 83 1.04 -9.51 -7.23
CA HIS A 83 1.04 -10.08 -8.56
C HIS A 83 0.92 -8.94 -9.56
N CYS A 84 1.96 -8.79 -10.37
CA CYS A 84 2.03 -7.81 -11.44
C CYS A 84 2.23 -8.50 -12.78
N THR A 85 1.94 -7.78 -13.85
CA THR A 85 2.17 -8.25 -15.20
C THR A 85 2.86 -7.21 -16.07
N HIS A 86 3.60 -7.69 -17.07
CA HIS A 86 4.24 -6.86 -18.06
C HIS A 86 3.98 -7.42 -19.46
N LEU A 87 3.81 -6.54 -20.44
CA LEU A 87 3.67 -6.93 -21.84
C LEU A 87 5.04 -6.95 -22.50
N ILE A 88 5.48 -8.13 -22.91
CA ILE A 88 6.70 -8.32 -23.68
C ILE A 88 6.32 -8.40 -25.15
N PRO A 89 6.84 -7.48 -26.00
CA PRO A 89 6.70 -7.60 -27.44
C PRO A 89 7.41 -8.88 -27.92
N SER A 90 6.70 -9.72 -28.66
CA SER A 90 7.26 -10.94 -29.26
C SER A 90 6.80 -11.05 -30.72
N TRP A 91 7.62 -11.74 -31.52
CA TRP A 91 7.36 -12.01 -32.94
C TRP A 91 6.04 -12.73 -33.19
N VAL A 92 5.50 -13.43 -32.17
CA VAL A 92 4.25 -14.21 -32.25
C VAL A 92 3.07 -13.47 -31.57
N GLY A 93 3.24 -12.18 -31.26
CA GLY A 93 2.27 -11.36 -30.53
C GLY A 93 2.72 -11.03 -29.10
N ASN A 94 2.09 -10.03 -28.49
CA ASN A 94 2.45 -9.58 -27.14
C ASN A 94 2.22 -10.69 -26.11
N GLN A 95 3.25 -11.07 -25.37
CA GLN A 95 3.14 -12.04 -24.28
C GLN A 95 2.99 -11.31 -22.95
N LYS A 96 2.04 -11.76 -22.13
CA LYS A 96 1.84 -11.24 -20.77
C LYS A 96 2.70 -12.07 -19.81
N GLU A 97 3.76 -11.46 -19.29
CA GLU A 97 4.61 -12.08 -18.27
C GLU A 97 4.05 -11.81 -16.88
N HIS A 98 4.05 -12.83 -16.02
CA HIS A 98 3.57 -12.75 -14.64
C HIS A 98 4.75 -12.62 -13.68
N ILE A 99 4.74 -11.59 -12.85
CA ILE A 99 5.81 -11.27 -11.91
C ILE A 99 5.22 -11.15 -10.50
N TYR A 100 5.91 -11.73 -9.52
CA TYR A 100 5.51 -11.66 -8.10
C TYR A 100 6.53 -10.85 -7.31
N ILE A 101 6.07 -9.77 -6.70
CA ILE A 101 6.91 -8.81 -5.97
C ILE A 101 6.62 -8.93 -4.48
N ALA A 102 7.65 -9.12 -3.66
CA ALA A 102 7.49 -9.08 -2.20
C ALA A 102 7.22 -7.65 -1.73
N PHE A 103 6.35 -7.47 -0.73
CA PHE A 103 6.03 -6.15 -0.14
C PHE A 103 7.29 -5.39 0.30
N SER A 104 8.28 -6.11 0.83
CA SER A 104 9.57 -5.55 1.26
C SER A 104 10.44 -4.97 0.13
N SER A 105 10.04 -5.15 -1.14
CA SER A 105 10.73 -4.58 -2.31
C SER A 105 10.27 -3.17 -2.65
N PHE A 106 9.09 -2.76 -2.17
CA PHE A 106 8.58 -1.40 -2.36
C PHE A 106 9.48 -0.38 -1.64
N GLY A 107 9.76 0.74 -2.29
CA GLY A 107 10.69 1.77 -1.83
C GLY A 107 12.18 1.40 -1.94
N LYS A 108 12.52 0.18 -2.37
CA LYS A 108 13.91 -0.26 -2.58
C LYS A 108 14.22 -0.54 -4.05
N ARG A 109 13.37 -1.33 -4.68
CA ARG A 109 13.50 -1.76 -6.08
C ARG A 109 12.23 -1.55 -6.88
N VAL A 110 11.13 -1.21 -6.21
CA VAL A 110 9.81 -1.02 -6.81
C VAL A 110 9.26 0.28 -6.27
N PHE A 111 8.82 1.15 -7.16
CA PHE A 111 8.35 2.50 -6.82
C PHE A 111 6.97 2.72 -7.44
N LEU A 112 6.20 3.63 -6.85
CA LEU A 112 4.84 3.93 -7.29
C LEU A 112 4.84 4.92 -8.45
N THR A 113 5.89 5.72 -8.57
CA THR A 113 6.06 6.70 -9.65
C THR A 113 7.31 6.40 -10.48
N HIS A 114 7.30 6.88 -11.73
CA HIS A 114 8.45 6.73 -12.62
C HIS A 114 9.62 7.60 -12.13
N GLU A 115 9.30 8.79 -11.62
CA GLU A 115 10.26 9.77 -11.12
C GLU A 115 11.05 9.23 -9.92
N GLU A 116 10.37 8.60 -8.95
CA GLU A 116 11.04 7.91 -7.83
C GLU A 116 11.96 6.79 -8.31
N ALA A 117 11.52 6.02 -9.31
CA ALA A 117 12.32 4.94 -9.89
C ALA A 117 13.58 5.46 -10.60
N GLU A 118 13.46 6.58 -11.34
CA GLU A 118 14.60 7.24 -11.96
C GLU A 118 15.60 7.78 -10.93
N GLN A 119 15.09 8.42 -9.88
CA GLN A 119 15.93 8.96 -8.83
C GLN A 119 16.72 7.84 -8.15
N ALA A 120 16.06 6.75 -7.75
CA ALA A 120 16.72 5.59 -7.16
C ALA A 120 17.79 4.99 -8.10
N LEU A 121 17.54 4.99 -9.41
CA LEU A 121 18.52 4.52 -10.39
C LEU A 121 19.71 5.48 -10.57
N LYS A 122 19.51 6.80 -10.40
CA LYS A 122 20.58 7.81 -10.47
C LYS A 122 21.46 7.79 -9.21
N GLU A 123 20.88 7.68 -8.03
CA GLU A 123 21.63 7.65 -6.76
C GLU A 123 22.64 6.50 -6.70
N VAL A 124 22.32 5.34 -7.31
CA VAL A 124 23.28 4.21 -7.42
C VAL A 124 24.38 4.47 -8.45
N LYS A 125 24.21 5.40 -9.40
CA LYS A 125 25.26 5.79 -10.36
C LYS A 125 26.30 6.74 -9.75
N ASP A 126 25.90 7.54 -8.77
CA ASP A 126 26.74 8.55 -8.12
C ASP A 126 27.53 8.01 -6.92
N VAL A 127 27.20 6.81 -6.43
CA VAL A 127 28.06 6.03 -5.53
C VAL A 127 29.12 5.30 -6.37
N LYS A 128 30.15 6.04 -6.80
CA LYS A 128 31.36 5.50 -7.41
C LYS A 128 32.58 5.84 -6.57
#